data_AF-A0A934D5V5-F1
#
_entry.id   AF-A0A934D5V5-F1
#
_cell.length_a   1.000
_cell.length_b   1.000
_cell.length_c   1.000
_cell.angle_alpha   90.00
_cell.angle_beta   90.00
_cell.angle_gamma   90.00
#
_symmetry.space_group_name_H-M   'P 1'
#
loop_
_entity.id
_entity.type
_entity.pdbx_description
1 polymer ?
#
loop_
_entity_poly.entity_id
_entity_poly.type
_entity_poly.pdbx_seq_one_letter_code
_entity_poly.pdbx_strand_id
1 'polypeptide(L)'
;MKQPAVHILYAELTLQLPAAHSLKDKRRVLASLKDRVANHYNVSLAEIASHDDWQQAVLGLVMINNSRPHLSQVLEALHGQLQALGDIRVLSLTQQWL
;
A
#
# COMPACT_ATOMS: atom_id res chain seq x y z
N MET A 1 -22.06 -12.33 25.26
CA MET A 1 -21.04 -11.52 24.58
C MET A 1 -21.48 -11.28 23.15
N LYS A 2 -21.63 -10.03 22.70
CA LYS A 2 -21.77 -9.74 21.26
C LYS A 2 -20.41 -9.99 20.60
N GLN A 3 -20.39 -10.72 19.48
CA GLN A 3 -19.17 -10.82 18.69
C GLN A 3 -18.80 -9.42 18.19
N PRO A 4 -17.52 -9.01 18.25
CA PRO A 4 -17.11 -7.73 17.69
C PRO A 4 -17.35 -7.76 16.19
N ALA A 5 -17.99 -6.73 15.65
CA ALA A 5 -18.00 -6.52 14.21
C ALA A 5 -16.55 -6.28 13.76
N VAL A 6 -16.09 -7.06 12.79
CA VAL A 6 -14.74 -6.96 12.24
C VAL A 6 -14.88 -6.73 10.74
N HIS A 7 -14.10 -5.79 10.24
CA HIS A 7 -14.02 -5.45 8.83
C HIS A 7 -12.58 -5.60 8.37
N ILE A 8 -12.40 -6.22 7.21
CA ILE A 8 -11.10 -6.36 6.56
C ILE A 8 -11.17 -5.62 5.23
N LEU A 9 -10.19 -4.75 4.98
CA LEU A 9 -10.01 -4.08 3.71
C LEU A 9 -8.76 -4.65 3.06
N TYR A 10 -8.89 -5.09 1.81
CA TYR A 10 -7.77 -5.35 0.92
C TYR A 10 -7.72 -4.26 -0.16
N ALA A 11 -6.52 -3.81 -0.51
CA ALA A 11 -6.34 -2.89 -1.63
C ALA A 11 -5.08 -3.23 -2.43
N GLU A 12 -5.15 -2.99 -3.73
CA GLU A 12 -4.02 -3.12 -4.65
C GLU A 12 -3.61 -1.74 -5.13
N LEU A 13 -2.31 -1.51 -5.10
CA LEU A 13 -1.69 -0.26 -5.44
C LEU A 13 -0.65 -0.50 -6.53
N THR A 14 -0.90 0.08 -7.70
CA THR A 14 0.08 0.06 -8.79
C THR A 14 0.93 1.31 -8.71
N LEU A 15 2.25 1.13 -8.64
CA LEU A 15 3.25 2.17 -8.53
C LEU A 15 4.17 2.19 -9.75
N GLN A 16 4.51 3.38 -10.21
CA GLN A 16 5.66 3.62 -11.08
C GLN A 16 6.84 4.12 -10.23
N LEU A 17 8.04 3.65 -10.55
CA LEU A 17 9.30 3.96 -9.87
C LEU A 17 10.28 4.60 -10.86
N PRO A 18 10.12 5.88 -11.24
CA PRO A 18 10.88 6.47 -12.36
C PRO A 18 12.40 6.50 -12.14
N ALA A 19 12.83 6.61 -10.89
CA ALA A 19 14.23 6.70 -10.50
C ALA A 19 14.92 5.34 -10.32
N ALA A 20 14.20 4.22 -10.44
CA ALA A 20 14.77 2.89 -10.33
C ALA A 20 15.40 2.46 -11.66
N HIS A 21 16.65 2.00 -11.63
CA HIS A 21 17.39 1.52 -12.81
C HIS A 21 17.85 0.07 -12.69
N SER A 22 17.39 -0.64 -11.66
CA SER A 22 17.66 -2.05 -11.44
C SER A 22 16.65 -2.65 -10.47
N LEU A 23 16.53 -3.99 -10.44
CA LEU A 23 15.74 -4.70 -9.43
C LEU A 23 16.22 -4.40 -8.00
N LYS A 24 17.51 -4.13 -7.83
CA LYS A 24 18.07 -3.74 -6.53
C LYS A 24 17.56 -2.38 -6.09
N ASP A 25 17.52 -1.40 -6.99
CA ASP A 25 17.00 -0.06 -6.68
C ASP A 25 15.52 -0.12 -6.32
N LYS A 26 14.73 -0.85 -7.11
CA LYS A 26 13.32 -1.13 -6.80
C LYS A 26 13.16 -1.71 -5.39
N ARG A 27 13.90 -2.77 -5.04
CA ARG A 27 13.84 -3.38 -3.71
C ARG A 27 14.15 -2.38 -2.61
N ARG A 28 15.14 -1.49 -2.81
CA ARG A 28 15.48 -0.43 -1.85
C ARG A 28 14.34 0.57 -1.68
N VAL A 29 13.76 1.05 -2.78
CA VAL A 29 12.61 1.99 -2.75
C VAL A 29 11.42 1.35 -2.05
N LEU A 30 11.04 0.14 -2.44
CA LEU A 30 9.91 -0.58 -1.84
C LEU A 30 10.13 -0.93 -0.37
N ALA A 31 11.36 -1.26 0.06
CA ALA A 31 11.66 -1.47 1.47
C ALA A 31 11.41 -0.19 2.29
N SER A 32 12.01 0.94 1.87
CA SER A 32 11.80 2.24 2.51
C SER A 32 10.33 2.66 2.54
N LEU A 33 9.59 2.38 1.47
CA LEU A 33 8.17 2.70 1.38
C LEU A 33 7.33 1.87 2.37
N LYS A 34 7.54 0.55 2.37
CA LYS A 34 6.83 -0.37 3.28
C LYS A 34 7.13 -0.05 4.73
N ASP A 35 8.39 0.23 5.07
CA ASP A 35 8.79 0.61 6.43
C ASP A 35 8.12 1.92 6.85
N ARG A 36 8.11 2.94 5.98
CA ARG A 36 7.42 4.21 6.25
C ARG A 36 5.93 4.01 6.51
N VAL A 37 5.25 3.24 5.67
CA VAL A 37 3.81 3.00 5.78
C VAL A 37 3.48 2.19 7.03
N ALA A 38 4.20 1.09 7.29
CA ALA A 38 3.98 0.25 8.46
C ALA A 38 4.27 0.97 9.79
N ASN A 39 5.18 1.95 9.79
CA ASN A 39 5.47 2.78 10.96
C ASN A 39 4.41 3.86 11.24
N HIS A 40 3.53 4.18 10.30
CA HIS A 40 2.51 5.22 10.46
C HIS A 40 1.09 4.66 10.57
N TYR A 41 0.87 3.45 10.05
CA TYR A 41 -0.46 2.85 9.95
C TYR A 41 -0.44 1.39 10.42
N ASN A 42 -1.56 0.95 10.99
CA ASN A 42 -1.76 -0.45 11.31
C ASN A 42 -2.17 -1.23 10.04
N VAL A 43 -1.19 -1.56 9.21
CA VAL A 43 -1.39 -2.14 7.88
C VAL A 43 -0.31 -3.16 7.56
N SER A 44 -0.71 -4.25 6.87
CA SER A 44 0.22 -5.20 6.28
C SER A 44 0.39 -4.90 4.79
N LEU A 45 1.63 -4.82 4.29
CA LEU A 45 1.93 -4.59 2.87
C LEU A 45 2.90 -5.63 2.31
N ALA A 46 2.67 -6.05 1.07
CA ALA A 46 3.58 -6.91 0.32
C ALA A 46 3.60 -6.51 -1.17
N GLU A 47 4.72 -6.79 -1.85
CA GLU A 47 4.73 -6.76 -3.31
C GLU A 47 4.08 -8.06 -3.82
N ILE A 48 3.10 -7.95 -4.73
CA ILE A 48 2.26 -9.06 -5.18
C ILE A 48 2.35 -9.32 -6.69
N ALA A 49 2.87 -8.36 -7.48
CA ALA A 49 3.09 -8.51 -8.91
C ALA A 49 4.13 -7.52 -9.44
N SER A 50 4.46 -7.65 -10.74
CA SER A 50 5.50 -6.89 -11.46
C SER A 50 6.93 -7.11 -10.96
N HIS A 51 7.25 -8.28 -10.38
CA HIS A 51 8.56 -8.53 -9.74
C HIS A 51 9.78 -8.37 -10.68
N ASP A 52 9.62 -8.62 -11.97
CA ASP A 52 10.70 -8.52 -12.98
C ASP A 52 10.78 -7.15 -13.67
N ASP A 53 9.85 -6.24 -13.38
CA ASP A 53 9.89 -4.85 -13.84
C ASP A 53 10.44 -3.97 -12.72
N TRP A 54 11.58 -3.32 -12.93
CA TRP A 54 12.16 -2.42 -11.93
C TRP A 54 11.51 -1.03 -11.90
N GLN A 55 10.79 -0.62 -12.96
CA GLN A 55 10.09 0.66 -13.03
C GLN A 55 8.63 0.58 -12.62
N GLN A 56 8.11 -0.62 -12.35
CA GLN A 56 6.74 -0.82 -11.88
C GLN A 56 6.70 -1.77 -10.67
N ALA A 57 5.80 -1.50 -9.73
CA ALA A 57 5.50 -2.41 -8.63
C ALA A 57 3.99 -2.48 -8.40
N VAL A 58 3.50 -3.65 -8.00
CA VAL A 58 2.13 -3.80 -7.50
C VAL A 58 2.22 -4.23 -6.04
N LEU A 59 1.70 -3.39 -5.15
CA LEU A 59 1.62 -3.68 -3.72
C LEU A 59 0.20 -4.09 -3.33
N GLY A 60 0.08 -5.17 -2.58
CA GLY A 60 -1.15 -5.51 -1.86
C GLY A 60 -1.06 -4.97 -0.44
N LEU A 61 -2.14 -4.37 0.06
CA LEU A 61 -2.29 -4.00 1.46
C LEU A 61 -3.52 -4.63 2.10
N VAL A 62 -3.42 -4.92 3.40
CA VAL A 62 -4.55 -5.39 4.21
C VAL A 62 -4.62 -4.63 5.53
N MET A 63 -5.82 -4.23 5.93
CA MET A 63 -6.13 -3.61 7.22
C MET A 63 -7.34 -4.25 7.87
N ILE A 64 -7.37 -4.27 9.20
CA ILE A 64 -8.47 -4.82 10.00
C ILE A 64 -8.89 -3.83 11.08
N ASN A 65 -10.20 -3.64 11.26
CA ASN A 65 -10.73 -2.76 12.31
C ASN A 65 -12.20 -3.10 12.61
N ASN A 66 -12.73 -2.62 13.74
CA ASN A 66 -14.15 -2.73 14.07
C ASN A 66 -15.01 -1.61 13.45
N SER A 67 -14.39 -0.66 12.73
CA SER A 67 -15.04 0.46 12.06
C SER A 67 -14.65 0.53 10.59
N ARG A 68 -15.63 0.24 9.70
CA ARG A 68 -15.47 0.36 8.25
C ARG A 68 -15.11 1.79 7.81
N PRO A 69 -15.76 2.86 8.33
CA PRO A 69 -15.38 4.23 7.99
C PRO A 69 -13.94 4.59 8.37
N HIS A 70 -13.45 4.07 9.50
CA HIS A 70 -12.08 4.29 9.93
C HIS A 70 -11.07 3.69 8.93
N LEU A 71 -11.32 2.46 8.45
CA LEU A 71 -10.48 1.84 7.43
C LEU A 71 -10.44 2.64 6.12
N SER A 72 -11.58 3.19 5.68
CA SER A 72 -11.63 4.05 4.50
C SER A 72 -10.86 5.36 4.69
N GLN A 73 -10.96 5.99 5.86
CA GLN A 73 -10.19 7.20 6.19
C GLN A 73 -8.69 6.93 6.20
N VAL A 74 -8.26 5.80 6.77
CA VAL A 74 -6.85 5.40 6.79
C VAL A 74 -6.33 5.16 5.37
N LEU A 75 -7.10 4.47 4.52
CA LEU A 75 -6.71 4.22 3.13
C LEU A 75 -6.57 5.52 2.34
N GLU A 76 -7.51 6.47 2.51
CA GLU A 76 -7.45 7.78 1.84
C GLU A 76 -6.24 8.60 2.31
N ALA A 77 -5.96 8.61 3.61
CA ALA A 77 -4.79 9.28 4.15
C ALA A 77 -3.48 8.67 3.62
N LEU A 78 -3.39 7.33 3.59
CA LEU A 78 -2.25 6.62 3.02
C LEU A 78 -2.10 6.95 1.53
N HIS A 79 -3.17 6.93 0.74
CA HIS A 79 -3.14 7.27 -0.67
C HIS A 79 -2.65 8.71 -0.90
N GLY A 80 -3.16 9.68 -0.14
CA GLY A 80 -2.68 11.06 -0.20
C GLY A 80 -1.21 11.21 0.17
N GLN A 81 -0.73 10.48 1.19
CA GLN A 81 0.69 10.46 1.54
C GLN A 81 1.56 9.90 0.41
N LEU A 82 1.13 8.82 -0.24
CA LEU A 82 1.85 8.22 -1.35
C LEU A 82 1.90 9.13 -2.58
N GLN A 83 0.82 9.85 -2.88
CA GLN A 83 0.77 10.84 -3.96
C GLN A 83 1.71 12.02 -3.73
N ALA A 84 1.99 12.36 -2.47
CA ALA A 84 2.89 13.44 -2.11
C ALA A 84 4.39 13.06 -2.18
N LEU A 85 4.71 11.78 -2.35
CA LEU A 85 6.08 11.31 -2.53
C LEU A 85 6.54 11.59 -3.97
N GLY A 86 7.64 12.30 -4.14
CA GLY A 86 8.14 12.69 -5.47
C GLY A 86 8.95 11.62 -6.21
N ASP A 87 9.39 10.58 -5.50
CA ASP A 87 10.22 9.49 -6.01
C ASP A 87 9.42 8.28 -6.50
N ILE A 88 8.11 8.26 -6.24
CA ILE A 88 7.17 7.26 -6.75
C ILE A 88 5.97 7.96 -7.40
N ARG A 89 5.23 7.24 -8.25
CA ARG A 89 3.95 7.72 -8.77
C ARG A 89 2.90 6.64 -8.61
N VAL A 90 1.77 7.01 -8.02
CA VAL A 90 0.59 6.13 -7.93
C VAL A 90 -0.10 6.10 -9.29
N LEU A 91 -0.24 4.91 -9.88
CA LEU A 91 -0.92 4.69 -11.16
C LEU A 91 -2.38 4.28 -10.96
N SER A 92 -2.64 3.40 -10.00
CA SER A 92 -4.00 2.95 -9.68
C SER A 92 -4.10 2.49 -8.23
N LEU A 93 -5.31 2.58 -7.68
CA LEU A 93 -5.67 2.02 -6.38
C LEU A 93 -7.05 1.36 -6.52
N THR A 94 -7.13 0.08 -6.21
CA THR A 94 -8.40 -0.66 -6.12
C THR A 94 -8.59 -1.16 -4.68
N GLN A 95 -9.84 -1.31 -4.25
CA GLN A 95 -10.14 -1.81 -2.90
C GLN A 95 -11.28 -2.82 -2.94
N GLN A 96 -11.24 -3.78 -2.04
CA GLN A 96 -12.29 -4.75 -1.78
C GLN A 96 -12.44 -5.00 -0.28
N TRP A 97 -13.66 -5.34 0.13
CA TRP A 97 -13.97 -5.71 1.50
C TRP A 97 -14.01 -7.23 1.59
N LEU A 98 -13.34 -7.80 2.59
CA LEU A 98 -13.30 -9.23 2.89
C LEU A 98 -14.17 -9.56 4.11
#